data_AF-A0A6B2C2P4-F1
#
_entry.id   AF-A0A6B2C2P4-F1
#
_cell.length_a   1.000
_cell.length_b   1.000
_cell.length_c   1.000
_cell.angle_alpha   90.00
_cell.angle_beta   90.00
_cell.angle_gamma   90.00
#
_symmetry.space_group_name_H-M   'P 1'
#
loop_
_entity.id
_entity.type
_entity.pdbx_description
1 polymer ?
#
loop_
_entity_poly.entity_id
_entity_poly.type
_entity_poly.pdbx_seq_one_letter_code
_entity_poly.pdbx_strand_id
1 'polypeptide(L)'
;MQFVVEKTRSRTGLHKRTRRLFIISRNGAIREYWPSKTTSVKGTYVKGEAYKVDFPMISENECVVYLDFVLNIKKRVKGKILVYDHKGELKLTLNYDKLKLRRSRGDRSYFWPVKILIEKLNIPVKRINLMTGVD
;
A
#
# COMPACT_ATOMS: atom_id res chain seq x y z
N MET A 1 -4.76 -8.76 13.07
CA MET A 1 -4.31 -8.89 11.67
C MET A 1 -2.85 -8.45 11.57
N GLN A 2 -2.04 -9.09 10.72
CA GLN A 2 -0.63 -8.74 10.51
C GLN A 2 -0.35 -8.42 9.05
N PHE A 3 0.61 -7.53 8.82
CA PHE A 3 1.15 -7.19 7.50
C PHE A 3 2.62 -7.55 7.42
N VAL A 4 3.12 -7.64 6.19
CA VAL A 4 4.55 -7.67 5.91
C VAL A 4 4.93 -6.34 5.29
N VAL A 5 5.75 -5.53 5.97
CA VAL A 5 6.43 -4.39 5.34
C VAL A 5 7.74 -4.87 4.75
N GLU A 6 8.10 -4.38 3.58
CA GLU A 6 9.16 -4.98 2.77
C GLU A 6 9.83 -3.93 1.90
N LYS A 7 11.16 -3.96 1.87
CA LYS A 7 11.97 -3.20 0.90
C LYS A 7 13.11 -4.08 0.43
N THR A 8 12.81 -4.95 -0.54
CA THR A 8 13.75 -5.95 -1.04
C THR A 8 14.02 -5.80 -2.53
N ARG A 9 15.18 -6.30 -2.98
CA ARG A 9 15.58 -6.33 -4.39
C ARG A 9 16.38 -7.58 -4.74
N SER A 10 16.25 -7.99 -6.00
CA SER A 10 17.12 -9.01 -6.62
C SER A 10 18.59 -8.58 -6.59
N ARG A 11 19.51 -9.53 -6.79
CA ARG A 11 20.96 -9.25 -6.82
C ARG A 11 21.34 -8.15 -7.81
N THR A 12 20.73 -8.21 -9.01
CA THR A 12 20.92 -7.29 -10.13
C THR A 12 20.06 -6.02 -10.05
N GLY A 13 19.10 -5.96 -9.13
CA GLY A 13 18.21 -4.81 -8.97
C GLY A 13 17.11 -4.67 -10.03
N LEU A 14 17.02 -5.61 -10.98
CA LEU A 14 15.98 -5.65 -12.03
C LEU A 14 14.58 -5.87 -11.46
N HIS A 15 14.52 -6.58 -10.34
CA HIS A 15 13.30 -6.78 -9.55
C HIS A 15 13.44 -6.15 -8.18
N LYS A 16 12.37 -5.48 -7.74
CA LYS A 16 12.25 -4.88 -6.40
C LYS A 16 10.83 -5.09 -5.89
N ARG A 17 10.67 -5.37 -4.60
CA ARG A 17 9.37 -5.36 -3.93
C ARG A 17 9.36 -4.30 -2.85
N THR A 18 8.29 -3.54 -2.80
CA THR A 18 8.08 -2.49 -1.80
C THR A 18 6.69 -2.65 -1.22
N ARG A 19 6.64 -2.99 0.07
CA ARG A 19 5.42 -3.03 0.87
C ARG A 19 5.54 -2.03 2.01
N ARG A 20 4.61 -1.09 2.08
CA ARG A 20 4.64 0.01 3.05
C ARG A 20 3.25 0.19 3.62
N LEU A 21 3.19 0.55 4.90
CA LEU A 21 1.95 0.79 5.63
C LEU A 21 1.90 2.26 6.02
N PHE A 22 0.77 2.92 5.78
CA PHE A 22 0.57 4.32 6.13
C PHE A 22 -0.73 4.48 6.92
N ILE A 23 -0.72 5.39 7.88
CA ILE A 23 -1.90 5.88 8.57
C ILE A 23 -2.24 7.25 7.97
N ILE A 24 -3.45 7.39 7.46
CA ILE A 24 -3.94 8.59 6.78
C ILE A 24 -5.15 9.12 7.53
N SER A 25 -5.09 10.38 7.95
CA SER A 25 -6.18 11.06 8.67
C SER A 25 -7.00 11.91 7.70
N ARG A 26 -8.31 12.09 7.99
CA ARG A 26 -9.22 12.92 7.18
C ARG A 26 -8.74 14.36 6.96
N ASN A 27 -7.97 14.91 7.89
CA ASN A 27 -7.38 16.25 7.79
C ASN A 27 -6.13 16.33 6.86
N GLY A 28 -5.75 15.23 6.21
CA GLY A 28 -4.61 15.18 5.29
C GLY A 28 -3.27 14.79 5.94
N ALA A 29 -3.24 14.55 7.26
CA ALA A 29 -2.04 14.04 7.92
C ALA A 29 -1.71 12.62 7.43
N ILE A 30 -0.42 12.37 7.23
CA ILE A 30 0.14 11.09 6.79
C ILE A 30 1.27 10.68 7.73
N ARG A 31 1.22 9.44 8.20
CA ARG A 31 2.28 8.83 9.00
C ARG A 31 2.64 7.49 8.38
N GLU A 32 3.90 7.29 8.03
CA GLU A 32 4.36 5.95 7.68
C GLU A 32 4.47 5.13 8.97
N TYR A 33 3.84 3.96 8.97
CA TYR A 33 3.91 3.05 10.10
C TYR A 33 5.08 2.09 9.92
N TRP A 34 6.13 2.33 10.70
CA TRP A 34 7.26 1.44 10.85
C TRP A 34 7.40 1.11 12.34
N PRO A 35 7.03 -0.11 12.78
CA PRO A 35 7.08 -0.40 14.21
C PRO A 35 8.53 -0.52 14.69
N SER A 36 8.72 -0.18 15.96
CA SER A 36 9.98 -0.32 16.69
C SER A 36 10.26 -1.75 17.14
N LYS A 37 9.21 -2.58 17.29
CA LYS A 37 9.31 -4.04 17.50
C LYS A 37 8.89 -4.75 16.22
N THR A 38 9.85 -5.33 15.53
CA THR A 38 9.63 -6.04 14.27
C THR A 38 10.12 -7.47 14.37
N THR A 39 9.27 -8.44 14.00
CA THR A 39 9.76 -9.79 13.71
C THR A 39 10.33 -9.80 12.30
N SER A 40 11.66 -9.91 12.19
CA SER A 40 12.32 -10.08 10.89
C SER A 40 11.79 -11.32 10.18
N VAL A 41 11.51 -11.19 8.89
CA VAL A 41 11.05 -12.30 8.04
C VAL A 41 11.85 -12.36 6.76
N LYS A 42 11.81 -13.52 6.10
CA LYS A 42 12.41 -13.68 4.78
C LYS A 42 11.70 -12.77 3.77
N GLY A 43 12.47 -11.87 3.16
CA GLY A 43 12.00 -11.05 2.06
C GLY A 43 11.71 -11.84 0.79
N THR A 44 10.92 -11.25 -0.12
CA THR A 44 10.65 -11.80 -1.46
C THR A 44 11.95 -11.91 -2.28
N TYR A 45 12.86 -10.94 -2.12
CA TYR A 45 14.16 -10.94 -2.79
C TYR A 45 15.32 -10.92 -1.78
N VAL A 46 16.49 -11.34 -2.28
CA VAL A 46 17.69 -11.63 -1.47
C VAL A 46 18.37 -10.42 -0.80
N LYS A 47 18.24 -9.20 -1.34
CA LYS A 47 18.86 -8.00 -0.73
C LYS A 47 17.78 -7.12 -0.12
N GLY A 48 17.99 -6.65 1.11
CA GLY A 48 17.09 -5.72 1.82
C GLY A 48 16.38 -6.38 2.99
N GLU A 49 15.28 -5.78 3.43
CA GLU A 49 14.66 -6.09 4.71
C GLU A 49 13.15 -6.35 4.55
N ALA A 50 12.62 -7.21 5.42
CA ALA A 50 11.20 -7.48 5.53
C ALA A 50 10.85 -7.79 6.98
N TYR A 51 9.71 -7.28 7.42
CA TYR A 51 9.26 -7.38 8.80
C TYR A 51 7.78 -7.68 8.85
N LYS A 52 7.37 -8.53 9.81
CA LYS A 52 5.96 -8.62 10.22
C LYS A 52 5.63 -7.47 11.15
N VAL A 53 4.46 -6.88 10.93
CA VAL A 53 3.94 -5.76 11.70
C VAL A 53 2.47 -6.00 12.02
N ASP A 54 2.05 -5.70 13.24
CA ASP A 54 0.64 -5.74 13.60
C ASP A 54 -0.11 -4.54 13.01
N PHE A 55 -1.43 -4.68 12.86
CA PHE A 55 -2.30 -3.57 12.49
C PHE A 55 -2.18 -2.43 13.54
N PRO A 56 -1.91 -1.18 13.13
CA PRO A 56 -1.71 -0.09 14.07
C PRO A 56 -3.01 0.31 14.75
N MET A 57 -2.93 0.74 16.01
CA MET A 57 -4.05 1.39 16.68
C MET A 57 -4.24 2.80 16.09
N ILE A 58 -5.43 3.08 15.54
CA ILE A 58 -5.76 4.34 14.87
C ILE A 58 -7.15 4.82 15.28
N SER A 59 -7.44 6.11 15.07
CA SER A 59 -8.74 6.70 15.38
C SER A 59 -9.78 6.44 14.29
N GLU A 60 -11.07 6.66 14.59
CA GLU A 60 -12.17 6.43 13.63
C GLU A 60 -12.10 7.31 12.38
N ASN A 61 -11.45 8.47 12.49
CA ASN A 61 -11.23 9.42 11.39
C ASN A 61 -9.98 9.11 10.56
N GLU A 62 -9.36 7.94 10.79
CA GLU A 62 -8.16 7.48 10.10
C GLU A 62 -8.43 6.21 9.31
N CYS A 63 -7.60 5.98 8.31
CA CYS A 63 -7.53 4.73 7.57
C CYS A 63 -6.09 4.27 7.48
N VAL A 64 -5.91 2.95 7.43
CA VAL A 64 -4.62 2.35 7.10
C VAL A 64 -4.57 2.08 5.60
N VAL A 65 -3.56 2.61 4.93
CA VAL A 65 -3.28 2.34 3.52
C VAL A 65 -2.04 1.46 3.40
N TYR A 66 -2.23 0.27 2.86
CA TYR A 66 -1.14 -0.68 2.58
C TYR A 66 -0.82 -0.70 1.09
N LEU A 67 0.42 -0.33 0.75
CA LEU A 67 0.96 -0.44 -0.60
C LEU A 67 1.68 -1.78 -0.73
N ASP A 68 1.44 -2.52 -1.81
CA ASP A 68 2.25 -3.69 -2.21
C ASP A 68 2.59 -3.58 -3.70
N PHE A 69 3.79 -3.08 -3.98
CA PHE A 69 4.28 -2.81 -5.33
C PHE A 69 5.48 -3.68 -5.68
N VAL A 70 5.55 -4.05 -6.96
CA VAL A 70 6.65 -4.80 -7.55
C VAL A 70 7.15 -4.07 -8.80
N LEU A 71 8.46 -3.84 -8.85
CA LEU A 71 9.18 -3.45 -10.07
C LEU A 71 9.54 -4.73 -10.84
N ASN A 72 9.19 -4.77 -12.12
CA ASN A 72 9.60 -5.85 -13.02
C ASN A 72 10.81 -5.48 -13.88
N ILE A 73 11.32 -6.47 -14.62
CA ILE A 73 12.47 -6.32 -15.52
C ILE A 73 12.26 -5.27 -16.62
N LYS A 74 11.00 -4.99 -17.01
CA LYS A 74 10.65 -3.93 -17.97
C LYS A 74 10.63 -2.53 -17.32
N LYS A 75 11.17 -2.39 -16.11
CA LYS A 75 11.15 -1.18 -15.27
C LYS A 75 9.74 -0.63 -15.02
N ARG A 76 8.73 -1.50 -15.01
CA ARG A 76 7.34 -1.11 -14.74
C ARG A 76 6.97 -1.51 -13.31
N VAL A 77 6.36 -0.58 -12.60
CA VAL A 77 5.77 -0.82 -11.28
C VAL A 77 4.32 -1.25 -11.46
N LYS A 78 3.95 -2.35 -10.80
CA LYS A 78 2.56 -2.80 -10.67
C LYS A 78 2.30 -3.25 -9.24
N GLY A 79 1.05 -3.29 -8.83
CA GLY A 79 0.70 -3.88 -7.55
C GLY A 79 -0.68 -3.50 -7.04
N LYS A 80 -0.85 -3.55 -5.72
CA LYS A 80 -2.12 -3.30 -5.05
C LYS A 80 -2.01 -2.19 -4.02
N ILE A 81 -3.12 -1.49 -3.82
CA ILE A 81 -3.34 -0.57 -2.71
C ILE A 81 -4.55 -1.08 -1.95
N LEU A 82 -4.40 -1.35 -0.66
CA LEU A 82 -5.46 -1.82 0.23
C LEU A 82 -5.76 -0.74 1.26
N VAL A 83 -7.03 -0.48 1.53
CA VAL A 83 -7.48 0.50 2.52
C VAL A 83 -8.28 -0.22 3.59
N TYR A 84 -7.88 -0.03 4.83
CA TYR A 84 -8.54 -0.57 6.00
C TYR A 84 -9.07 0.56 6.87
N ASP A 85 -10.24 0.37 7.48
CA ASP A 85 -10.77 1.30 8.48
C ASP A 85 -10.11 1.10 9.86
N HIS A 86 -10.57 1.85 10.86
CA HIS A 86 -10.08 1.77 12.23
C HIS A 86 -10.30 0.42 12.92
N LYS A 87 -11.26 -0.39 12.44
CA LYS A 87 -11.52 -1.74 12.94
C LYS A 87 -10.64 -2.80 12.28
N GLY A 88 -9.83 -2.39 11.29
CA GLY A 88 -9.02 -3.30 10.49
C GLY A 88 -9.81 -4.04 9.41
N GLU A 89 -11.01 -3.58 9.08
CA GLU A 89 -11.81 -4.16 8.00
C GLU A 89 -11.31 -3.63 6.65
N LEU A 90 -11.12 -4.54 5.68
CA LEU A 90 -10.71 -4.15 4.33
C LEU A 90 -11.88 -3.49 3.59
N LYS A 91 -11.78 -2.18 3.36
CA LYS A 91 -12.85 -1.38 2.74
C LYS A 91 -12.66 -1.14 1.25
N LEU A 92 -11.42 -1.05 0.77
CA LEU A 92 -11.14 -0.81 -0.64
C LEU A 92 -9.88 -1.52 -1.10
N THR A 93 -9.95 -2.14 -2.28
CA THR A 93 -8.80 -2.72 -2.99
C THR A 93 -8.68 -2.08 -4.37
N LEU A 94 -7.51 -1.51 -4.65
CA LEU A 94 -7.17 -0.96 -5.95
C LEU A 94 -6.01 -1.72 -6.58
N ASN A 95 -6.08 -1.94 -7.89
CA ASN A 95 -4.97 -2.41 -8.69
C ASN A 95 -4.26 -1.22 -9.34
N TYR A 96 -2.94 -1.16 -9.22
CA TYR A 96 -2.07 -0.21 -9.89
C TYR A 96 -1.30 -0.94 -11.01
N ASP A 97 -1.57 -0.57 -12.27
CA ASP A 97 -0.83 -1.10 -13.42
C ASP A 97 -0.78 -0.07 -14.55
N LYS A 98 0.36 0.00 -15.26
CA LYS A 98 0.59 0.94 -16.36
C LYS A 98 0.22 2.39 -16.00
N LEU A 99 0.55 2.80 -14.76
CA LEU A 99 0.22 4.11 -14.18
C LEU A 99 -1.30 4.37 -14.05
N LYS A 100 -2.12 3.32 -14.01
CA LYS A 100 -3.58 3.42 -13.86
C LYS A 100 -3.99 2.77 -12.55
N LEU A 101 -4.88 3.43 -11.81
CA LEU A 101 -5.56 2.86 -10.65
C LEU A 101 -6.95 2.39 -11.04
N ARG A 102 -7.29 1.17 -10.65
CA ARG A 102 -8.60 0.57 -10.88
C ARG A 102 -9.14 -0.04 -9.61
N ARG A 103 -10.39 0.27 -9.25
CA ARG A 103 -11.07 -0.44 -8.18
C ARG A 103 -11.27 -1.89 -8.57
N SER A 104 -10.80 -2.77 -7.69
CA SER A 104 -10.95 -4.23 -7.81
C SER A 104 -12.07 -4.74 -6.93
N ARG A 105 -12.16 -4.23 -5.69
CA ARG A 105 -13.17 -4.61 -4.71
C ARG A 105 -13.43 -3.50 -3.69
N GLY A 106 -14.62 -3.47 -3.09
CA GLY A 106 -14.94 -2.67 -1.91
C GLY A 106 -15.51 -1.29 -2.25
N ASP A 107 -15.76 -0.47 -1.22
CA ASP A 107 -16.46 0.80 -1.38
C ASP A 107 -15.53 1.92 -1.87
N ARG A 108 -15.90 2.53 -3.00
CA ARG A 108 -15.21 3.69 -3.60
C ARG A 108 -15.17 4.92 -2.70
N SER A 109 -16.08 5.05 -1.71
CA SER A 109 -16.09 6.15 -0.75
C SER A 109 -14.78 6.21 0.06
N TYR A 110 -14.10 5.06 0.23
CA TYR A 110 -12.79 4.94 0.88
C TYR A 110 -11.60 5.27 -0.03
N PHE A 111 -11.81 5.92 -1.17
CA PHE A 111 -10.70 6.35 -2.05
C PHE A 111 -9.94 7.57 -1.54
N TRP A 112 -10.54 8.38 -0.66
CA TRP A 112 -9.93 9.62 -0.14
C TRP A 112 -8.51 9.47 0.47
N PRO A 113 -8.16 8.42 1.26
CA PRO A 113 -6.84 8.33 1.86
C PRO A 113 -5.79 7.93 0.83
N VAL A 114 -6.20 7.19 -0.21
CA VAL A 114 -5.35 6.83 -1.34
C VAL A 114 -5.01 8.07 -2.18
N LYS A 115 -6.00 8.95 -2.41
CA LYS A 115 -5.78 10.21 -3.12
C LYS A 115 -4.71 11.06 -2.43
N ILE A 116 -4.86 11.28 -1.12
CA ILE A 116 -3.89 12.01 -0.28
C ILE A 116 -2.50 11.37 -0.38
N LEU A 117 -2.42 10.03 -0.25
CA LEU A 117 -1.16 9.29 -0.27
C LEU A 117 -0.43 9.44 -1.62
N ILE A 118 -1.15 9.35 -2.74
CA ILE A 118 -0.59 9.49 -4.09
C ILE A 118 0.00 10.88 -4.29
N GLU A 119 -0.74 11.92 -3.88
CA GLU A 119 -0.31 13.31 -3.98
C GLU A 119 0.93 13.56 -3.11
N LYS A 120 0.92 13.11 -1.85
CA LYS A 120 2.06 13.30 -0.92
C LYS A 120 3.32 12.54 -1.32
N LEU A 121 3.18 11.33 -1.87
CA LEU A 121 4.32 10.50 -2.28
C LEU A 121 4.73 10.70 -3.74
N ASN A 122 4.06 11.59 -4.48
CA ASN A 122 4.25 11.78 -5.92
C ASN A 122 4.19 10.45 -6.71
N ILE A 123 3.23 9.58 -6.37
CA ILE A 123 3.04 8.32 -7.09
C ILE A 123 2.48 8.65 -8.48
N PRO A 124 3.12 8.25 -9.60
CA PRO A 124 2.65 8.65 -10.91
C PRO A 124 1.34 7.95 -11.29
N VAL A 125 0.25 8.69 -11.47
CA VAL A 125 -1.05 8.16 -11.86
C VAL A 125 -1.61 8.93 -13.06
N LYS A 126 -1.83 8.24 -14.18
CA LYS A 126 -2.40 8.78 -15.42
C LYS A 126 -3.92 8.65 -15.52
N ARG A 127 -4.51 7.65 -14.87
CA ARG A 127 -5.96 7.42 -14.91
C ARG A 127 -6.42 6.71 -13.64
N ILE A 128 -7.56 7.14 -13.12
CA ILE A 128 -8.25 6.51 -11.99
C ILE A 128 -9.60 6.01 -12.51
N ASN A 129 -9.95 4.75 -12.27
CA ASN A 129 -11.26 4.17 -12.56
C ASN A 129 -11.81 3.47 -11.32
N LEU A 130 -12.81 4.09 -10.68
CA LEU A 130 -13.44 3.55 -9.47
C LEU A 130 -14.81 2.91 -9.76
N MET A 131 -15.30 2.97 -11.00
CA MET A 131 -16.63 2.44 -11.37
C MET A 131 -16.61 0.93 -11.61
N THR A 132 -15.43 0.33 -11.71
CA THR A 132 -15.24 -1.13 -11.87
C THR A 132 -15.12 -1.85 -10.53
N GLY A 133 -15.19 -3.17 -10.55
CA GLY A 133 -14.98 -4.01 -9.37
C GLY A 133 -16.29 -4.46 -8.72
N VAL A 134 -16.16 -5.37 -7.76
CA VAL A 134 -17.29 -5.90 -6.98
C VAL A 134 -17.33 -5.19 -5.63
N ASP A 135 -18.50 -4.95 -5.07
CA ASP A 135 -18.60 -4.35 -3.73
C ASP A 135 -18.16 -5.36 -2.64
#